data_AF-A0A8H6FSF6-F1
#
_entry.id   AF-A0A8H6FSF6-F1
#
_cell.length_a   1.000
_cell.length_b   1.000
_cell.length_c   1.000
_cell.angle_alpha   90.00
_cell.angle_beta   90.00
_cell.angle_gamma   90.00
#
_symmetry.space_group_name_H-M   'P 1'
#
loop_
_entity.id
_entity.type
_entity.pdbx_description
1 polymer ?
#
loop_
_entity_poly.entity_id
_entity_poly.type
_entity_poly.pdbx_seq_one_letter_code
_entity_poly.pdbx_strand_id
1 'polypeptide(L)'
;MEALVVIGIIANFAGIVSLAIQLAELLKKAIDNARTADEKVQHIAAELRKLARGLTALQTLLDEDLKASGDRLFTDEDCRNIHRIVQQCDTIFRPIVVSFAKMGRVALPDAVDESGGTAVILHNTLTFEFSMLGRLMWHFKSREILQSVADLNELKASLMLIITKAEESRQNRRREKEMGRAAWKKWKWVVSLRQRWKSSALRHHHQSTTHLEEAKQQLCIDAAPAKDLSLWRHENRSHHLYLEG
;
A
#
# COMPACT_ATOMS: atom_id res chain seq x y z
N MET A 1 -19.82 24.12 -1.61
CA MET A 1 -19.99 22.72 -2.08
C MET A 1 -19.14 21.73 -1.28
N GLU A 2 -17.92 22.09 -0.86
CA GLU A 2 -16.98 21.15 -0.21
C GLU A 2 -17.40 20.61 1.17
N ALA A 3 -18.01 21.41 2.05
CA ALA A 3 -18.37 20.95 3.40
C ALA A 3 -19.43 19.82 3.38
N LEU A 4 -20.42 19.89 2.48
CA LEU A 4 -21.45 18.85 2.31
C LEU A 4 -20.86 17.54 1.78
N VAL A 5 -19.88 17.61 0.86
CA VAL A 5 -19.17 16.45 0.34
C VAL A 5 -18.34 15.79 1.43
N VAL A 6 -17.62 16.57 2.24
CA VAL A 6 -16.81 16.06 3.35
C VAL A 6 -17.69 15.46 4.46
N ILE A 7 -18.82 16.09 4.80
CA ILE A 7 -19.80 15.54 5.76
C ILE A 7 -20.38 14.21 5.25
N GLY A 8 -20.75 14.13 3.97
CA GLY A 8 -21.23 12.87 3.36
C GLY A 8 -20.15 11.78 3.38
N ILE A 9 -18.91 12.14 3.11
CA ILE A 9 -17.75 11.23 3.20
C ILE A 9 -17.59 10.71 4.64
N ILE A 10 -17.64 11.58 5.65
CA ILE A 10 -17.48 11.22 7.07
C ILE A 10 -18.62 10.31 7.56
N ALA A 11 -19.87 10.57 7.16
CA ALA A 11 -21.00 9.71 7.48
C ALA A 11 -20.80 8.29 6.90
N ASN A 12 -20.29 8.19 5.67
CA ASN A 12 -19.99 6.91 5.03
C ASN A 12 -18.85 6.16 5.74
N PHE A 13 -17.84 6.86 6.29
CA PHE A 13 -16.74 6.24 7.04
C PHE A 13 -17.22 5.45 8.26
N ALA A 14 -18.06 6.06 9.10
CA ALA A 14 -18.53 5.42 10.33
C ALA A 14 -19.21 4.07 10.04
N GLY A 15 -20.03 4.05 9.00
CA GLY A 15 -20.67 2.84 8.57
C GLY A 15 -19.68 1.82 7.98
N ILE A 16 -18.78 2.22 7.06
CA ILE A 16 -17.81 1.30 6.44
C ILE A 16 -16.90 0.67 7.50
N VAL A 17 -16.49 1.43 8.51
CA VAL A 17 -15.74 0.96 9.67
C VAL A 17 -16.54 -0.12 10.41
N SER A 18 -17.81 0.15 10.72
CA SER A 18 -18.69 -0.82 11.37
C SER A 18 -18.82 -2.11 10.56
N LEU A 19 -19.01 -2.01 9.24
CA LEU A 19 -19.11 -3.15 8.35
C LEU A 19 -17.81 -3.96 8.30
N ALA A 20 -16.65 -3.31 8.21
CA ALA A 20 -15.35 -3.97 8.23
C ALA A 20 -15.12 -4.77 9.52
N ILE A 21 -15.53 -4.21 10.66
CA ILE A 21 -15.46 -4.88 11.98
C ILE A 21 -16.39 -6.09 12.01
N GLN A 22 -17.65 -5.92 11.61
CA GLN A 22 -18.63 -7.00 11.55
C GLN A 22 -18.14 -8.15 10.65
N LEU A 23 -17.61 -7.83 9.46
CA LEU A 23 -17.05 -8.84 8.55
C LEU A 23 -15.85 -9.57 9.16
N ALA A 24 -14.95 -8.86 9.84
CA ALA A 24 -13.83 -9.49 10.54
C ALA A 24 -14.26 -10.42 11.67
N GLU A 25 -15.36 -10.11 12.36
CA GLU A 25 -15.95 -10.97 13.38
C GLU A 25 -16.65 -12.18 12.77
N LEU A 26 -17.40 -11.97 11.68
CA LEU A 26 -18.05 -13.05 10.93
C LEU A 26 -17.04 -14.05 10.37
N LEU A 27 -15.93 -13.58 9.77
CA LEU A 27 -14.83 -14.42 9.31
C LEU A 27 -14.21 -15.22 10.44
N LYS A 28 -13.98 -14.60 11.60
CA LYS A 28 -13.44 -15.31 12.76
C LYS A 28 -14.40 -16.40 13.24
N LYS A 29 -15.68 -16.07 13.41
CA LYS A 29 -16.72 -17.02 13.83
C LYS A 29 -16.88 -18.16 12.83
N ALA A 30 -16.73 -17.88 11.54
CA ALA A 30 -16.78 -18.87 10.46
C ALA A 30 -15.65 -19.88 10.55
N ILE A 31 -14.42 -19.40 10.75
CA ILE A 31 -13.22 -20.21 10.94
C ILE A 31 -13.38 -21.12 12.17
N ASP A 32 -13.84 -20.56 13.28
CA ASP A 32 -14.07 -21.29 14.53
C ASP A 32 -15.14 -22.40 14.34
N ASN A 33 -16.23 -22.08 13.64
CA ASN A 33 -17.33 -23.02 13.38
C ASN A 33 -16.99 -24.12 12.35
N ALA A 34 -16.22 -23.77 11.32
CA ALA A 34 -15.75 -24.72 10.32
C ALA A 34 -14.66 -25.65 10.88
N ARG A 35 -14.06 -25.32 12.04
CA ARG A 35 -12.90 -26.03 12.63
C ARG A 35 -11.74 -26.16 11.65
N THR A 36 -11.64 -25.25 10.68
CA THR A 36 -10.57 -25.21 9.68
C THR A 36 -9.60 -24.10 10.06
N ALA A 37 -8.32 -24.42 10.22
CA ALA A 37 -7.26 -23.42 10.37
C ALA A 37 -6.91 -22.81 9.00
N ASP A 38 -7.84 -22.07 8.39
CA ASP A 38 -7.55 -21.32 7.17
C ASP A 38 -6.82 -20.02 7.55
N GLU A 39 -5.50 -20.13 7.72
CA GLU A 39 -4.60 -19.03 8.12
C GLU A 39 -4.77 -17.79 7.23
N LYS A 40 -5.08 -18.00 5.94
CA LYS A 40 -5.26 -16.90 4.99
C LYS A 40 -6.55 -16.14 5.23
N VAL A 41 -7.62 -16.83 5.62
CA VAL A 41 -8.89 -16.17 6.00
C VAL A 41 -8.74 -15.46 7.35
N GLN A 42 -7.98 -16.04 8.30
CA GLN A 42 -7.64 -15.35 9.55
C GLN A 42 -6.85 -14.05 9.27
N HIS A 43 -5.93 -14.10 8.32
CA HIS A 43 -5.21 -12.93 7.84
C HIS A 43 -6.17 -11.87 7.29
N ILE A 44 -7.15 -12.24 6.46
CA ILE A 44 -8.18 -11.29 5.97
C ILE A 44 -8.94 -10.64 7.12
N ALA A 45 -9.39 -11.42 8.11
CA ALA A 45 -10.09 -10.88 9.26
C ALA A 45 -9.21 -9.89 10.05
N ALA A 46 -7.91 -10.17 10.19
CA ALA A 46 -6.96 -9.25 10.80
C ALA A 46 -6.78 -7.97 9.94
N GLU A 47 -6.66 -8.11 8.62
CA GLU A 47 -6.50 -6.99 7.70
C GLU A 47 -7.74 -6.09 7.63
N LEU A 48 -8.95 -6.65 7.69
CA LEU A 48 -10.19 -5.88 7.82
C LEU A 48 -10.22 -5.04 9.11
N ARG A 49 -9.76 -5.59 10.25
CA ARG A 49 -9.63 -4.82 11.49
C ARG A 49 -8.61 -3.70 11.38
N LYS A 50 -7.48 -3.94 10.70
CA LYS A 50 -6.46 -2.90 10.45
C LYS A 50 -7.01 -1.80 9.55
N LEU A 51 -7.75 -2.17 8.50
CA LEU A 51 -8.44 -1.24 7.62
C LEU A 51 -9.43 -0.39 8.41
N ALA A 52 -10.29 -1.01 9.23
CA ALA A 52 -11.23 -0.29 10.09
C ALA A 52 -10.54 0.75 10.98
N ARG A 53 -9.41 0.39 11.63
CA ARG A 53 -8.62 1.33 12.44
C ARG A 53 -8.06 2.49 11.61
N GLY A 54 -7.52 2.21 10.42
CA GLY A 54 -7.03 3.24 9.52
C GLY A 54 -8.14 4.20 9.08
N LEU A 55 -9.32 3.66 8.75
CA LEU A 55 -10.49 4.44 8.35
C LEU A 55 -10.97 5.33 9.53
N THR A 56 -10.97 4.83 10.77
CA THR A 56 -11.26 5.63 11.97
C THR A 56 -10.23 6.75 12.19
N ALA A 57 -8.95 6.47 11.98
CA ALA A 57 -7.90 7.48 12.10
C ALA A 57 -8.08 8.58 11.03
N LEU A 58 -8.40 8.21 9.79
CA LEU A 58 -8.69 9.15 8.72
C LEU A 58 -9.95 9.98 9.01
N GLN A 59 -11.02 9.35 9.52
CA GLN A 59 -12.23 10.05 9.96
C GLN A 59 -11.91 11.11 11.02
N THR A 60 -11.08 10.77 12.01
CA THR A 60 -10.65 11.71 13.05
C THR A 60 -9.91 12.92 12.45
N LEU A 61 -9.02 12.69 11.48
CA LEU A 61 -8.30 13.77 10.80
C LEU A 61 -9.24 14.65 9.96
N LEU A 62 -10.23 14.07 9.29
CA LEU A 62 -11.25 14.80 8.53
C LEU A 62 -12.15 15.65 9.45
N ASP A 63 -12.55 15.10 10.60
CA ASP A 63 -13.32 15.82 11.62
C ASP A 63 -12.54 17.02 12.19
N GLU A 64 -11.23 16.85 12.42
CA GLU A 64 -10.35 17.95 12.80
C GLU A 64 -10.24 19.00 11.70
N ASP A 65 -10.16 18.58 10.44
CA ASP A 65 -10.06 19.49 9.28
C ASP A 65 -11.32 20.33 9.09
N LEU A 66 -12.50 19.72 9.24
CA LEU A 66 -13.78 20.44 9.18
C LEU A 66 -13.92 21.48 10.29
N LYS A 67 -13.37 21.22 11.47
CA LYS A 67 -13.39 22.14 12.61
C LYS A 67 -12.34 23.25 12.49
N ALA A 68 -11.35 23.10 11.61
CA ALA A 68 -10.30 24.09 11.44
C ALA A 68 -10.81 25.30 10.62
N SER A 69 -10.97 26.43 11.28
CA SER A 69 -11.32 27.69 10.62
C SER A 69 -10.10 28.28 9.89
N GLY A 70 -9.92 27.91 8.62
CA GLY A 70 -9.05 28.59 7.66
C GLY A 70 -8.08 27.68 6.93
N ASP A 71 -7.20 26.99 7.65
CA ASP A 71 -6.09 26.26 7.04
C ASP A 71 -6.43 24.77 6.92
N ARG A 72 -6.90 24.33 5.75
CA ARG A 72 -7.36 22.95 5.55
C ARG A 72 -6.21 21.95 5.38
N LEU A 73 -6.18 20.90 6.20
CA LEU A 73 -5.26 19.77 6.16
C LEU A 73 -5.35 19.01 4.83
N PHE A 74 -6.55 18.84 4.29
CA PHE A 74 -6.79 18.11 3.05
C PHE A 74 -7.05 19.05 1.88
N THR A 75 -6.45 18.73 0.73
CA THR A 75 -6.77 19.37 -0.55
C THR A 75 -8.01 18.75 -1.19
N ASP A 76 -8.62 19.41 -2.17
CA ASP A 76 -9.76 18.85 -2.91
C ASP A 76 -9.41 17.54 -3.62
N GLU A 77 -8.17 17.41 -4.09
CA GLU A 77 -7.66 16.17 -4.68
C GLU A 77 -7.57 15.05 -3.63
N ASP A 78 -7.10 15.36 -2.42
CA ASP A 78 -7.10 14.40 -1.31
C ASP A 78 -8.53 13.96 -0.98
N CYS A 79 -9.50 14.89 -0.93
CA CYS A 79 -10.92 14.58 -0.71
C CYS A 79 -11.50 13.66 -1.78
N ARG A 80 -11.14 13.85 -3.07
CA ARG A 80 -11.55 12.94 -4.15
C ARG A 80 -10.94 11.55 -4.01
N ASN A 81 -9.66 11.47 -3.65
CA ASN A 81 -8.97 10.20 -3.40
C ASN A 81 -9.57 9.45 -2.22
N ILE A 82 -9.92 10.17 -1.16
CA ILE A 82 -10.62 9.64 0.01
C ILE A 82 -12.00 9.10 -0.39
N HIS A 83 -12.76 9.83 -1.20
CA HIS A 83 -14.04 9.35 -1.72
C HIS A 83 -13.89 8.08 -2.56
N ARG A 84 -12.83 7.98 -3.37
CA ARG A 84 -12.53 6.77 -4.15
C ARG A 84 -12.22 5.57 -3.26
N ILE A 85 -11.49 5.76 -2.16
CA ILE A 85 -11.21 4.72 -1.16
C ILE A 85 -12.52 4.19 -0.56
N VAL A 86 -13.43 5.10 -0.17
CA VAL A 86 -14.76 4.74 0.35
C VAL A 86 -15.53 3.86 -0.66
N GLN A 87 -15.52 4.22 -1.94
CA GLN A 87 -16.15 3.42 -3.00
C GLN A 87 -15.48 2.06 -3.24
N GLN A 88 -14.15 1.99 -3.09
CA GLN A 88 -13.40 0.74 -3.22
C GLN A 88 -13.69 -0.20 -2.05
N CYS A 89 -13.86 0.31 -0.82
CA CYS A 89 -14.31 -0.49 0.32
C CYS A 89 -15.61 -1.23 -0.01
N ASP A 90 -16.60 -0.53 -0.56
CA ASP A 90 -17.89 -1.12 -0.94
C ASP A 90 -17.73 -2.24 -1.98
N THR A 91 -16.88 -2.01 -2.98
CA THR A 91 -16.58 -3.00 -4.02
C THR A 91 -15.93 -4.26 -3.46
N ILE A 92 -15.04 -4.12 -2.47
CA ILE A 92 -14.32 -5.24 -1.84
C ILE A 92 -15.20 -5.99 -0.84
N PHE A 93 -16.02 -5.26 -0.07
CA PHE A 93 -16.84 -5.85 0.98
C PHE A 93 -18.05 -6.61 0.41
N ARG A 94 -18.62 -6.14 -0.70
CA ARG A 94 -19.79 -6.77 -1.33
C ARG A 94 -19.58 -8.26 -1.66
N PRO A 95 -18.50 -8.70 -2.34
CA PRO A 95 -18.21 -10.11 -2.56
C PRO A 95 -18.14 -10.93 -1.26
N ILE A 96 -17.48 -10.40 -0.23
CA ILE A 96 -17.34 -11.08 1.08
C ILE A 96 -18.71 -11.27 1.72
N VAL A 97 -19.54 -10.22 1.76
CA VAL A 97 -20.93 -10.26 2.28
C VAL A 97 -21.76 -11.29 1.50
N VAL A 98 -21.70 -11.27 0.17
CA VAL A 98 -22.45 -12.19 -0.69
C VAL A 98 -22.02 -13.64 -0.46
N SER A 99 -20.72 -13.90 -0.29
CA SER A 99 -20.22 -15.24 0.05
C SER A 99 -20.77 -15.71 1.39
N PHE A 100 -20.83 -14.83 2.41
CA PHE A 100 -21.45 -15.16 3.70
C PHE A 100 -22.96 -15.40 3.61
N ALA A 101 -23.68 -14.56 2.88
CA ALA A 101 -25.11 -14.73 2.66
C ALA A 101 -25.45 -16.05 1.97
N LYS A 102 -24.57 -16.54 1.10
CA LYS A 102 -24.72 -17.87 0.50
C LYS A 102 -24.42 -19.00 1.50
N MET A 103 -23.53 -18.80 2.46
CA MET A 103 -23.11 -19.81 3.44
C MET A 103 -24.06 -19.97 4.64
N GLY A 104 -24.94 -19.02 4.90
CA GLY A 104 -25.88 -19.14 6.03
C GLY A 104 -27.14 -18.35 5.79
N ARG A 105 -28.00 -18.30 6.80
CA ARG A 105 -29.13 -17.37 6.78
C ARG A 105 -28.61 -16.02 7.26
N VAL A 106 -27.93 -15.29 6.39
CA VAL A 106 -27.78 -13.85 6.60
C VAL A 106 -29.12 -13.24 6.23
N ALA A 107 -29.80 -12.61 7.19
CA ALA A 107 -30.87 -11.69 6.85
C ALA A 107 -30.21 -10.47 6.19
N LEU A 108 -29.97 -10.56 4.87
CA LEU A 108 -29.69 -9.39 4.07
C LEU A 108 -30.96 -8.54 4.15
N PRO A 109 -30.91 -7.27 4.57
CA PRO A 109 -32.05 -6.40 4.37
C PRO A 109 -32.46 -6.46 2.89
N ASP A 110 -33.77 -6.49 2.62
CA ASP A 110 -34.43 -6.71 1.31
C ASP A 110 -34.07 -5.69 0.21
N ALA A 111 -32.96 -4.97 0.31
CA ALA A 111 -32.50 -3.93 -0.60
C ALA A 111 -31.08 -4.20 -1.13
N VAL A 112 -30.73 -5.47 -1.41
CA VAL A 112 -29.62 -5.76 -2.33
C VAL A 112 -30.14 -5.67 -3.76
N ASP A 113 -30.76 -4.54 -4.09
CA ASP A 113 -31.08 -4.21 -5.47
C ASP A 113 -29.77 -4.00 -6.24
N GLU A 114 -29.75 -4.48 -7.48
CA GLU A 114 -28.61 -4.44 -8.40
C GLU A 114 -28.08 -3.02 -8.69
N SER A 115 -28.74 -1.99 -8.15
CA SER A 115 -28.42 -0.56 -8.29
C SER A 115 -28.13 0.17 -6.96
N GLY A 116 -28.28 -0.48 -5.80
CA GLY A 116 -28.10 0.14 -4.49
C GLY A 116 -26.69 -0.09 -3.92
N GLY A 117 -25.94 1.00 -3.70
CA GLY A 117 -24.65 0.95 -3.01
C GLY A 117 -24.76 0.25 -1.65
N THR A 118 -23.68 -0.42 -1.24
CA THR A 118 -23.54 -1.13 0.04
C THR A 118 -23.89 -0.23 1.23
N ALA A 119 -23.90 1.10 1.01
CA ALA A 119 -24.51 2.18 1.82
C ALA A 119 -25.90 1.89 2.41
N VAL A 120 -26.71 1.01 1.83
CA VAL A 120 -28.04 0.65 2.36
C VAL A 120 -28.00 -0.61 3.25
N ILE A 121 -26.99 -1.48 3.09
CA ILE A 121 -26.74 -2.63 4.00
C ILE A 121 -26.24 -2.13 5.37
N LEU A 122 -25.72 -0.90 5.37
CA LEU A 122 -24.92 -0.23 6.39
C LEU A 122 -25.63 0.15 7.71
N HIS A 123 -26.95 -0.05 7.82
CA HIS A 123 -27.70 0.23 9.05
C HIS A 123 -28.16 -1.01 9.83
N ASN A 124 -28.09 -2.21 9.25
CA ASN A 124 -28.56 -3.42 9.91
C ASN A 124 -27.37 -4.29 10.33
N THR A 125 -27.33 -4.64 11.61
CA THR A 125 -26.41 -5.66 12.14
C THR A 125 -26.51 -6.93 11.32
N LEU A 126 -25.39 -7.36 10.73
CA LEU A 126 -25.30 -8.65 10.05
C LEU A 126 -25.38 -9.76 11.11
N THR A 127 -26.58 -10.33 11.29
CA THR A 127 -26.75 -11.55 12.08
C THR A 127 -26.51 -12.76 11.19
N PHE A 128 -25.63 -13.65 11.65
CA PHE A 128 -25.24 -14.81 10.88
C PHE A 128 -25.26 -16.07 11.72
N GLU A 129 -26.08 -17.01 11.26
CA GLU A 129 -26.12 -18.38 11.76
C GLU A 129 -25.48 -19.32 10.76
N PHE A 130 -24.43 -20.00 11.23
CA PHE A 130 -23.67 -20.94 10.42
C PHE A 130 -24.45 -22.25 10.28
N SER A 131 -25.08 -22.45 9.12
CA SER A 131 -25.81 -23.68 8.83
C SER A 131 -24.85 -24.86 8.60
N MET A 132 -25.35 -26.10 8.70
CA MET A 132 -24.57 -27.30 8.37
C MET A 132 -24.14 -27.29 6.89
N LEU A 133 -25.02 -26.85 5.98
CA LEU A 133 -24.71 -26.64 4.57
C LEU A 133 -23.63 -25.57 4.38
N GLY A 134 -23.66 -24.52 5.20
CA GLY A 134 -22.64 -23.47 5.26
C GLY A 134 -21.24 -23.98 5.52
N ARG A 135 -21.10 -24.95 6.42
CA ARG A 135 -19.81 -25.60 6.71
C ARG A 135 -19.27 -26.35 5.50
N LEU A 136 -20.13 -27.02 4.75
CA LEU A 136 -19.73 -27.72 3.53
C LEU A 136 -19.34 -26.74 2.41
N MET A 137 -20.08 -25.64 2.28
CA MET A 137 -19.80 -24.62 1.27
C MET A 137 -18.58 -23.74 1.58
N TRP A 138 -18.13 -23.73 2.85
CA TRP A 138 -16.96 -22.95 3.29
C TRP A 138 -15.74 -23.18 2.41
N HIS A 139 -15.43 -24.43 2.05
CA HIS A 139 -14.27 -24.76 1.22
C HIS A 139 -14.28 -24.11 -0.17
N PHE A 140 -15.47 -23.90 -0.74
CA PHE A 140 -15.62 -23.26 -2.05
C PHE A 140 -15.62 -21.74 -1.93
N LYS A 141 -16.26 -21.22 -0.88
CA LYS A 141 -16.44 -19.78 -0.67
C LYS A 141 -15.24 -19.10 -0.03
N SER A 142 -14.43 -19.81 0.75
CA SER A 142 -13.15 -19.28 1.25
C SER A 142 -12.25 -18.86 0.09
N ARG A 143 -12.23 -19.62 -1.02
CA ARG A 143 -11.46 -19.27 -2.22
C ARG A 143 -11.90 -17.96 -2.87
N GLU A 144 -13.20 -17.68 -2.92
CA GLU A 144 -13.73 -16.40 -3.44
C GLU A 144 -13.31 -15.24 -2.52
N ILE A 145 -13.39 -15.43 -1.20
CA ILE A 145 -12.97 -14.43 -0.21
C ILE A 145 -11.46 -14.15 -0.30
N LEU A 146 -10.64 -15.17 -0.60
CA LEU A 146 -9.20 -15.01 -0.78
C LEU A 146 -8.80 -14.15 -1.97
N GLN A 147 -9.65 -14.02 -2.99
CA GLN A 147 -9.38 -13.14 -4.13
C GLN A 147 -9.39 -11.66 -3.73
N SER A 148 -10.18 -11.30 -2.71
CA SER A 148 -10.26 -9.93 -2.18
C SER A 148 -9.03 -9.49 -1.38
N VAL A 149 -8.04 -10.37 -1.15
CA VAL A 149 -6.83 -10.06 -0.35
C VAL A 149 -5.96 -9.01 -1.02
N ALA A 150 -5.74 -9.13 -2.33
CA ALA A 150 -4.88 -8.22 -3.06
C ALA A 150 -5.47 -6.81 -3.04
N ASP A 151 -6.76 -6.69 -3.38
CA ASP A 151 -7.50 -5.44 -3.39
C ASP A 151 -7.51 -4.78 -2.00
N LEU A 152 -7.68 -5.56 -0.94
CA LEU A 152 -7.69 -5.04 0.43
C LEU A 152 -6.31 -4.54 0.87
N ASN A 153 -5.22 -5.19 0.43
CA ASN A 153 -3.86 -4.73 0.68
C ASN A 153 -3.54 -3.43 -0.07
N GLU A 154 -3.96 -3.32 -1.33
CA GLU A 154 -3.80 -2.10 -2.13
C GLU A 154 -4.57 -0.92 -1.52
N LEU A 155 -5.82 -1.17 -1.11
CA LEU A 155 -6.66 -0.19 -0.43
C LEU A 155 -6.01 0.32 0.86
N LYS A 156 -5.48 -0.61 1.68
CA LYS A 156 -4.77 -0.26 2.92
C LYS A 156 -3.52 0.57 2.64
N ALA A 157 -2.72 0.21 1.63
CA ALA A 157 -1.53 0.98 1.27
C ALA A 157 -1.90 2.41 0.86
N SER A 158 -2.96 2.55 0.06
CA SER A 158 -3.50 3.85 -0.36
C SER A 158 -3.99 4.69 0.83
N LEU A 159 -4.72 4.06 1.76
CA LEU A 159 -5.18 4.70 2.99
C LEU A 159 -4.01 5.18 3.86
N MET A 160 -2.99 4.34 4.07
CA MET A 160 -1.81 4.67 4.87
C MET A 160 -1.02 5.83 4.26
N LEU A 161 -0.92 5.90 2.93
CA LEU A 161 -0.28 7.02 2.23
C LEU A 161 -0.98 8.34 2.56
N ILE A 162 -2.32 8.37 2.49
CA ILE A 162 -3.11 9.58 2.78
C ILE A 162 -2.96 9.99 4.24
N ILE A 163 -3.07 9.04 5.18
CA ILE A 163 -2.90 9.31 6.62
C ILE A 163 -1.51 9.88 6.89
N THR A 164 -0.46 9.26 6.35
CA THR A 164 0.92 9.71 6.56
C THR A 164 1.14 11.12 6.02
N LYS A 165 0.61 11.42 4.82
CA LYS A 165 0.67 12.76 4.22
C LYS A 165 -0.06 13.80 5.07
N ALA A 166 -1.23 13.44 5.60
CA ALA A 166 -2.02 14.31 6.48
C ALA A 166 -1.33 14.58 7.82
N GLU A 167 -0.75 13.54 8.44
CA GLU A 167 0.04 13.65 9.67
C GLU A 167 1.30 14.50 9.47
N GLU A 168 2.01 14.31 8.35
CA GLU A 168 3.16 15.13 8.00
C GLU A 168 2.77 16.60 7.81
N SER A 169 1.67 16.87 7.11
CA SER A 169 1.11 18.22 6.96
C SER A 169 0.78 18.83 8.33
N ARG A 170 0.17 18.05 9.23
CA ARG A 170 -0.14 18.47 10.62
C ARG A 170 1.11 18.80 11.42
N GLN A 171 2.13 17.95 11.39
CA GLN A 171 3.40 18.19 12.08
C GLN A 171 4.13 19.41 11.52
N ASN A 172 4.14 19.55 10.20
CA ASN A 172 4.73 20.70 9.51
C ASN A 172 4.07 22.02 9.93
N ARG A 173 2.75 22.04 10.15
CA ARG A 173 2.04 23.21 10.66
C ARG A 173 2.37 23.55 12.10
N ARG A 174 2.51 22.53 12.97
CA ARG A 174 2.93 22.75 14.37
C ARG A 174 4.32 23.41 14.41
N ARG A 175 5.27 22.85 13.65
CA ARG A 175 6.62 23.39 13.49
C ARG A 175 6.62 24.81 12.90
N GLU A 176 5.77 25.07 11.91
CA GLU A 176 5.63 26.41 11.32
C GLU A 176 5.09 27.44 12.32
N LYS A 177 4.13 27.06 13.17
CA LYS A 177 3.61 27.92 14.24
C LYS A 177 4.69 28.19 15.31
N GLU A 178 5.47 27.19 15.67
CA GLU A 178 6.55 27.30 16.67
C GLU A 178 7.72 28.16 16.18
N MET A 179 8.15 28.00 14.92
CA MET A 179 9.28 28.74 14.36
C MET A 179 8.89 30.10 13.73
N GLY A 180 7.62 30.30 13.42
CA GLY A 180 7.15 31.40 12.59
C GLY A 180 7.38 31.14 11.09
N ARG A 181 6.42 31.60 10.26
CA ARG A 181 6.36 31.28 8.82
C ARG A 181 7.63 31.62 8.04
N ALA A 182 8.28 32.73 8.37
CA ALA A 182 9.50 33.18 7.68
C ALA A 182 10.69 32.24 7.96
N ALA A 183 10.89 31.85 9.22
CA ALA A 183 11.94 30.92 9.60
C ALA A 183 11.67 29.50 9.07
N TRP A 184 10.40 29.09 9.04
CA TRP A 184 9.98 27.81 8.48
C TRP A 184 10.25 27.70 6.96
N LYS A 185 9.91 28.74 6.18
CA LYS A 185 10.23 28.78 4.74
C LYS A 185 11.73 28.65 4.50
N LYS A 186 12.54 29.36 5.30
CA LYS A 186 14.00 29.27 5.23
C LYS A 186 14.51 27.87 5.59
N TRP A 187 13.97 27.25 6.64
CA TRP A 187 14.31 25.90 7.05
C TRP A 187 13.96 24.86 5.98
N LYS A 188 12.74 24.91 5.41
CA LYS A 188 12.32 24.03 4.31
C LYS A 188 13.27 24.13 3.12
N TRP A 189 13.63 25.36 2.72
CA TRP A 189 14.55 25.59 1.61
C TRP A 189 15.93 24.96 1.86
N VAL A 190 16.47 25.13 3.08
CA VAL A 190 17.75 24.51 3.49
C VAL A 190 17.67 22.98 3.46
N VAL A 191 16.59 22.38 3.94
CA VAL A 191 16.39 20.92 3.92
C VAL A 191 16.29 20.41 2.48
N SER A 192 15.50 21.05 1.62
CA SER A 192 15.36 20.67 0.21
C SER A 192 16.68 20.76 -0.55
N LEU A 193 17.48 21.79 -0.29
CA LEU A 193 18.84 21.90 -0.82
C LEU A 193 19.69 20.72 -0.35
N ARG A 194 19.73 20.45 0.95
CA ARG A 194 20.54 19.35 1.49
C ARG A 194 20.15 17.99 0.90
N GLN A 195 18.87 17.74 0.67
CA GLN A 195 18.40 16.53 -0.03
C GLN A 195 18.86 16.49 -1.48
N ARG A 196 18.70 17.57 -2.26
CA ARG A 196 19.19 17.63 -3.65
C ARG A 196 20.69 17.40 -3.72
N TRP A 197 21.46 17.98 -2.81
CA TRP A 197 22.90 17.78 -2.70
C TRP A 197 23.25 16.32 -2.36
N LYS A 198 22.56 15.70 -1.40
CA LYS A 198 22.73 14.27 -1.09
C LYS A 198 22.41 13.37 -2.29
N SER A 199 21.29 13.62 -2.97
CA SER A 199 20.90 12.87 -4.18
C SER A 199 21.87 13.09 -5.34
N SER A 200 22.47 14.28 -5.46
CA SER A 200 23.55 14.52 -6.43
C SER A 200 24.82 13.76 -6.06
N ALA A 201 25.23 13.82 -4.79
CA ALA A 201 26.40 13.10 -4.29
C ALA A 201 26.26 11.58 -4.45
N LEU A 202 25.08 11.02 -4.16
CA LEU A 202 24.77 9.59 -4.40
C LEU A 202 24.81 9.23 -5.88
N ARG A 203 24.32 10.10 -6.78
CA ARG A 203 24.41 9.89 -8.22
C ARG A 203 25.85 9.91 -8.72
N HIS A 204 26.66 10.87 -8.26
CA HIS A 204 28.09 10.93 -8.60
C HIS A 204 28.88 9.75 -8.02
N HIS A 205 28.55 9.30 -6.81
CA HIS A 205 29.14 8.09 -6.24
C HIS A 205 28.76 6.85 -7.05
N HIS A 206 27.48 6.72 -7.45
CA HIS A 206 27.03 5.59 -8.25
C HIS A 206 27.70 5.56 -9.64
N GLN A 207 27.77 6.71 -10.32
CA GLN A 207 28.48 6.87 -11.59
C GLN A 207 29.98 6.57 -11.44
N SER A 208 30.60 7.01 -10.35
CA SER A 208 32.02 6.73 -10.11
C SER A 208 32.27 5.23 -9.86
N THR A 209 31.36 4.54 -9.15
CA THR A 209 31.45 3.08 -8.94
C THR A 209 31.17 2.28 -10.21
N THR A 210 30.23 2.71 -11.05
CA THR A 210 29.97 2.03 -12.33
C THR A 210 31.14 2.20 -13.29
N HIS A 211 31.75 3.38 -13.36
CA HIS A 211 32.97 3.58 -14.16
C HIS A 211 34.17 2.80 -13.64
N LEU A 212 34.29 2.60 -12.31
CA LEU A 212 35.32 1.75 -11.70
C LEU A 212 35.09 0.26 -11.99
N GLU A 213 33.83 -0.19 -11.98
CA GLU A 213 33.45 -1.56 -12.36
C GLU A 213 33.63 -1.80 -13.86
N GLU A 214 33.25 -0.85 -14.72
CA GLU A 214 33.51 -0.89 -16.17
C GLU A 214 35.01 -0.91 -16.47
N ALA A 215 35.82 -0.08 -15.80
CA ALA A 215 37.27 -0.08 -15.95
C ALA A 215 37.91 -1.38 -15.45
N LYS A 216 37.40 -1.97 -14.35
CA LYS A 216 37.83 -3.30 -13.89
C LYS A 216 37.44 -4.41 -14.86
N GLN A 217 36.24 -4.36 -15.43
CA GLN A 217 35.80 -5.32 -16.44
C GLN A 217 36.64 -5.22 -17.71
N GLN A 218 36.98 -4.00 -18.17
CA GLN A 218 37.89 -3.78 -19.30
C GLN A 218 39.29 -4.34 -19.00
N LEU A 219 39.83 -4.08 -17.80
CA LEU A 219 41.10 -4.64 -17.35
C LEU A 219 41.08 -6.18 -17.21
N CYS A 220 39.94 -6.78 -16.85
CA CYS A 220 39.78 -8.23 -16.81
C CYS A 220 39.65 -8.86 -18.20
N ILE A 221 39.08 -8.14 -19.18
CA ILE A 221 39.04 -8.55 -20.59
C ILE A 221 40.44 -8.48 -21.21
N ASP A 222 41.24 -7.46 -20.86
CA ASP A 222 42.61 -7.31 -21.34
C ASP A 222 43.61 -8.25 -20.65
N ALA A 223 43.25 -8.88 -19.51
CA ALA A 223 44.16 -9.68 -18.68
C ALA A 223 43.95 -11.21 -18.70
N ALA A 224 43.22 -11.79 -19.66
CA ALA A 224 43.17 -13.26 -19.80
C ALA A 224 42.91 -13.77 -21.24
N PRO A 225 43.73 -14.70 -21.77
CA PRO A 225 45.17 -14.87 -21.58
C PRO A 225 45.94 -14.87 -22.93
N ALA A 226 47.23 -14.57 -22.84
CA ALA A 226 48.24 -15.07 -23.76
C ALA A 226 48.21 -16.61 -23.80
N LYS A 227 47.34 -17.17 -24.64
CA LYS A 227 47.33 -18.56 -25.08
C LYS A 227 47.54 -18.59 -26.60
N ASP A 228 48.70 -18.11 -27.07
CA ASP A 228 49.26 -18.63 -28.33
C ASP A 228 50.75 -18.33 -28.58
N LEU A 229 51.57 -18.26 -27.52
CA LEU A 229 53.04 -18.13 -27.69
C LEU A 229 53.76 -19.49 -27.85
N SER A 230 53.01 -20.58 -27.99
CA SER A 230 53.54 -21.89 -28.40
C SER A 230 53.71 -22.06 -29.92
N LEU A 231 53.16 -21.15 -30.73
CA LEU A 231 53.31 -21.17 -32.20
C LEU A 231 54.49 -20.34 -32.74
N TRP A 232 55.21 -19.61 -31.88
CA TRP A 232 56.39 -18.82 -32.30
C TRP A 232 57.75 -19.44 -31.93
N ARG A 233 57.76 -20.69 -31.45
CA ARG A 233 59.01 -21.43 -31.11
C ARG A 233 59.50 -22.39 -32.20
N HIS A 234 58.98 -22.32 -33.43
CA HIS A 234 59.41 -23.21 -34.51
C HIS A 234 59.94 -22.52 -35.79
N GLU A 235 59.90 -21.19 -35.88
CA GLU A 235 60.52 -20.43 -36.98
C GLU A 235 61.45 -19.37 -36.40
N ASN A 236 62.68 -19.78 -36.05
CA ASN A 236 63.92 -18.99 -36.09
C ASN A 236 65.08 -19.77 -35.43
N ARG A 237 65.13 -21.09 -35.67
CA ARG A 237 66.41 -21.82 -35.74
C ARG A 237 66.97 -21.63 -37.15
N SER A 238 67.50 -20.46 -37.44
CA SER A 238 68.40 -20.16 -38.57
C SER A 238 68.89 -18.74 -38.39
N HIS A 239 70.19 -18.50 -38.62
CA HIS A 239 70.98 -17.29 -38.31
C HIS A 239 71.37 -17.23 -36.82
N HIS A 240 72.45 -17.85 -36.33
CA HIS A 240 73.83 -17.87 -36.83
C HIS A 240 74.38 -16.51 -37.26
N LEU A 241 75.33 -16.05 -36.42
CA LEU A 241 76.53 -15.24 -36.71
C LEU A 241 76.44 -13.71 -36.55
N TYR A 242 77.54 -13.21 -35.96
CA TYR A 242 78.06 -11.84 -35.90
C TYR A 242 77.42 -10.91 -34.84
N LEU A 243 78.13 -10.19 -33.96
CA LEU A 243 79.56 -9.84 -33.82
C LEU A 243 79.88 -9.48 -32.36
N GLU A 244 81.13 -9.77 -31.98
CA GLU A 244 81.85 -9.19 -30.85
C GLU A 244 82.10 -7.68 -31.04
N GLY A 245 82.26 -6.98 -29.93
CA GLY A 245 82.77 -5.61 -29.82
C GLY A 245 82.87 -5.20 -28.36
#